data_AF-A0A8T2GFE2-F1
#
_entry.id   AF-A0A8T2GFE2-F1
#
_cell.length_a   1.000
_cell.length_b   1.000
_cell.length_c   1.000
_cell.angle_alpha   90.00
_cell.angle_beta   90.00
_cell.angle_gamma   90.00
#
_symmetry.space_group_name_H-M   'P 1'
#
loop_
_entity.id
_entity.type
_entity.pdbx_description
1 polymer ?
#
loop_
_entity_poly.entity_id
_entity_poly.type
_entity_poly.pdbx_seq_one_letter_code
_entity_poly.pdbx_strand_id
1 'polypeptide(L)'
;MEAVRSTTTLSNFHLLNILVLRSLKPLHRLSFSFSASAMESDASCSLVLCGKSSVETEVAKGLKNKNSLKLPDNTKVSLILESEAKNLVKDDDNSFNLSLFMNSIITHRFGRFLIWSPRLSSTHDVVSHNFSELPVGSVCVTDIQFKGRGRTKNVWESPKGCLMYSFTLEMEDGRVVPLIQYVVSLAVTEAVKDVCDKKGLPYIDVKIKWPNDLYVNGLKVGGILCTSTYRSKKFNVSVGVGLNVDNGQPTTCLNAVLKGMAPESNLLKREEILGAFFHKFEKFFDLFMDQGFKSLEELYYRTWLHSEQRVIVEDKVEDQVVQNVVTIQGLTSSGYLLAVGDDNQMYELHPDGNSFDFFKGLVRRKI
;
A
#
# COMPACT_ATOMS: atom_id res chain seq x y z
N MET A 1 8.11 -51.45 -54.08
CA MET A 1 7.60 -51.21 -52.72
C MET A 1 7.17 -49.75 -52.66
N GLU A 2 6.15 -49.37 -53.43
CA GLU A 2 4.72 -49.57 -53.15
C GLU A 2 4.23 -48.72 -51.98
N ALA A 3 3.27 -47.84 -52.30
CA ALA A 3 2.56 -47.02 -51.36
C ALA A 3 1.16 -47.60 -51.14
N VAL A 4 0.68 -47.60 -49.90
CA VAL A 4 -0.77 -47.67 -49.61
C VAL A 4 -1.09 -46.70 -48.48
N ARG A 5 -2.03 -45.78 -48.75
CA ARG A 5 -2.80 -45.07 -47.71
C ARG A 5 -3.98 -45.95 -47.31
N SER A 6 -4.32 -45.99 -46.02
CA SER A 6 -5.66 -46.39 -45.57
C SER A 6 -6.22 -45.40 -44.55
N THR A 7 -7.14 -44.55 -45.02
CA THR A 7 -8.31 -44.10 -44.24
C THR A 7 -9.11 -45.37 -43.83
N THR A 8 -9.72 -45.56 -42.66
CA THR A 8 -10.95 -44.98 -42.04
C THR A 8 -11.21 -45.82 -40.74
N THR A 9 -12.08 -45.52 -39.75
CA THR A 9 -13.19 -44.55 -39.60
C THR A 9 -13.43 -44.20 -38.11
N LEU A 10 -13.93 -42.97 -37.88
CA LEU A 10 -15.01 -42.54 -36.96
C LEU A 10 -15.51 -43.37 -35.75
N SER A 11 -15.76 -42.60 -34.68
CA SER A 11 -16.81 -42.72 -33.64
C SER A 11 -16.85 -43.95 -32.71
N ASN A 12 -16.75 -43.66 -31.41
CA ASN A 12 -17.84 -44.03 -30.50
C ASN A 12 -17.99 -43.01 -29.35
N PHE A 13 -19.04 -42.19 -29.46
CA PHE A 13 -19.57 -41.32 -28.41
C PHE A 13 -20.81 -42.03 -27.84
N HIS A 14 -20.78 -42.48 -26.58
CA HIS A 14 -21.95 -42.82 -25.75
C HIS A 14 -21.57 -42.36 -24.32
N LEU A 15 -22.11 -41.29 -23.71
CA LEU A 15 -23.48 -40.76 -23.55
C LEU A 15 -24.39 -41.63 -22.66
N LEU A 16 -25.06 -40.95 -21.71
CA LEU A 16 -26.06 -41.39 -20.73
C LEU A 16 -25.57 -42.32 -19.58
N ASN A 17 -25.99 -42.16 -18.31
CA ASN A 17 -27.00 -41.30 -17.67
C ASN A 17 -26.38 -40.54 -16.47
N ILE A 18 -26.72 -39.30 -16.07
CA ILE A 18 -27.99 -38.54 -15.98
C ILE A 18 -28.90 -38.94 -14.79
N LEU A 19 -29.17 -37.95 -13.91
CA LEU A 19 -30.01 -37.96 -12.70
C LEU A 19 -29.53 -38.92 -11.57
N VAL A 20 -29.63 -38.56 -10.28
CA VAL A 20 -30.72 -37.82 -9.61
C VAL A 20 -30.22 -36.68 -8.70
N LEU A 21 -30.85 -35.51 -8.81
CA LEU A 21 -30.79 -34.47 -7.77
C LEU A 21 -31.50 -34.94 -6.50
N ARG A 22 -30.80 -34.97 -5.36
CA ARG A 22 -31.43 -34.97 -4.02
C ARG A 22 -30.73 -34.02 -3.05
N SER A 23 -31.35 -32.86 -2.88
CA SER A 23 -31.39 -32.02 -1.67
C SER A 23 -30.31 -32.30 -0.62
N LEU A 24 -29.14 -31.66 -0.77
CA LEU A 24 -28.28 -31.40 0.37
C LEU A 24 -28.85 -30.20 1.13
N LYS A 25 -29.36 -30.47 2.34
CA LYS A 25 -29.88 -29.47 3.27
C LYS A 25 -28.82 -28.38 3.50
N PRO A 26 -29.20 -27.10 3.65
CA PRO A 26 -28.23 -26.06 3.97
C PRO A 26 -27.57 -26.37 5.32
N LEU A 27 -26.26 -26.64 5.29
CA LEU A 27 -25.45 -26.68 6.51
C LEU A 27 -25.61 -25.34 7.21
N HIS A 28 -25.93 -25.40 8.51
CA HIS A 28 -26.35 -24.24 9.29
C HIS A 28 -25.40 -23.06 9.09
N ARG A 29 -25.94 -21.94 8.60
CA ARG A 29 -25.35 -20.63 8.90
C ARG A 29 -25.29 -20.52 10.42
N LEU A 30 -24.08 -20.62 10.98
CA LEU A 30 -23.77 -19.96 12.23
C LEU A 30 -23.84 -18.46 11.96
N SER A 31 -25.07 -17.93 12.04
CA SER A 31 -25.32 -16.51 12.04
C SER A 31 -24.74 -15.93 13.32
N PHE A 32 -23.50 -15.45 13.25
CA PHE A 32 -23.04 -14.41 14.16
C PHE A 32 -23.85 -13.15 13.87
N SER A 33 -25.05 -13.10 14.43
CA SER A 33 -25.79 -11.87 14.63
C SER A 33 -25.01 -11.04 15.64
N PHE A 34 -23.99 -10.32 15.17
CA PHE A 34 -23.68 -9.04 15.78
C PHE A 34 -24.93 -8.19 15.59
N SER A 35 -25.70 -8.07 16.66
CA SER A 35 -26.71 -7.03 16.76
C SER A 35 -26.00 -5.71 16.52
N ALA A 36 -26.29 -5.07 15.39
CA ALA A 36 -26.04 -3.66 15.19
C ALA A 36 -27.01 -2.87 16.09
N SER A 37 -26.88 -3.04 17.40
CA SER A 37 -27.51 -2.18 18.39
C SER A 37 -26.82 -0.84 18.30
N ALA A 38 -27.60 0.19 17.96
CA ALA A 38 -27.11 1.56 17.89
C ALA A 38 -26.47 1.98 19.23
N MET A 39 -25.14 2.07 19.24
CA MET A 39 -24.33 2.75 20.27
C MET A 39 -23.26 3.62 19.61
N GLU A 40 -23.63 4.31 18.54
CA GLU A 40 -22.84 5.40 17.96
C GLU A 40 -23.09 6.70 18.75
N SER A 41 -22.43 6.85 19.91
CA SER A 41 -22.30 8.15 20.58
C SER A 41 -21.08 8.30 21.50
N ASP A 42 -20.43 7.22 21.94
CA ASP A 42 -19.36 7.27 22.95
C ASP A 42 -18.09 6.46 22.57
N ALA A 43 -17.83 6.31 21.27
CA ALA A 43 -16.60 5.68 20.79
C ALA A 43 -15.37 6.51 21.20
N SER A 44 -14.61 6.01 22.18
CA SER A 44 -13.33 6.58 22.59
C SER A 44 -12.17 5.79 21.97
N CYS A 45 -11.18 6.52 21.48
CA CYS A 45 -9.99 5.98 20.84
C CYS A 45 -8.75 6.35 21.68
N SER A 46 -7.90 5.37 21.97
CA SER A 46 -6.63 5.61 22.66
C SER A 46 -5.50 5.67 21.64
N LEU A 47 -4.71 6.75 21.67
CA LEU A 47 -3.48 6.91 20.90
C LEU A 47 -2.28 6.88 21.86
N VAL A 48 -1.38 5.92 21.66
CA VAL A 48 -0.11 5.82 22.38
C VAL A 48 0.94 6.62 21.62
N LEU A 49 1.56 7.58 22.31
CA LEU A 49 2.59 8.46 21.78
C LEU A 49 3.96 7.96 22.26
N CYS A 50 4.85 7.65 21.31
CA CYS A 50 6.18 7.11 21.56
C CYS A 50 7.22 7.96 20.82
N GLY A 51 8.31 8.34 21.49
CA GLY A 51 9.38 9.18 20.91
C GLY A 51 10.72 8.46 20.90
N LYS A 52 11.44 8.50 19.77
CA LYS A 52 12.75 7.84 19.61
C LYS A 52 13.85 8.42 20.51
N SER A 53 13.77 9.70 20.89
CA SER A 53 14.66 10.33 21.86
C SER A 53 13.90 11.22 22.85
N SER A 54 14.63 11.85 23.78
CA SER A 54 14.06 12.81 24.72
C SER A 54 13.32 13.96 24.04
N VAL A 55 13.80 14.42 22.86
CA VAL A 55 13.15 15.49 22.09
C VAL A 55 11.74 15.07 21.65
N GLU A 56 11.60 13.90 21.02
CA GLU A 56 10.28 13.38 20.62
C GLU A 56 9.41 12.99 21.84
N THR A 57 10.03 12.62 22.97
CA THR A 57 9.32 12.35 24.23
C THR A 57 8.70 13.63 24.83
N GLU A 58 9.40 14.77 24.79
CA GLU A 58 8.82 16.05 25.22
C GLU A 58 7.71 16.54 24.29
N VAL A 59 7.81 16.26 22.98
CA VAL A 59 6.69 16.48 22.04
C VAL A 59 5.47 15.64 22.44
N ALA A 60 5.65 14.36 22.79
CA ALA A 60 4.56 13.48 23.21
C ALA A 60 3.85 14.02 24.48
N LYS A 61 4.62 14.45 25.48
CA LYS A 61 4.10 15.10 26.70
C LYS A 61 3.35 16.39 26.37
N GLY A 62 3.91 17.23 25.49
CA GLY A 62 3.29 18.48 25.05
C GLY A 62 1.93 18.26 24.37
N LEU A 63 1.83 17.28 23.48
CA LEU A 63 0.58 16.90 22.81
C LEU A 63 -0.45 16.34 23.79
N LYS A 64 -0.02 15.44 24.70
CA LYS A 64 -0.89 14.90 25.75
C LYS A 64 -1.46 16.00 26.65
N ASN A 65 -0.61 16.92 27.14
CA ASN A 65 -1.01 17.99 28.04
C ASN A 65 -1.98 19.00 27.39
N LYS A 66 -1.82 19.26 26.08
CA LYS A 66 -2.74 20.11 25.30
C LYS A 66 -4.02 19.38 24.89
N ASN A 67 -4.02 18.05 24.91
CA ASN A 67 -5.05 17.19 24.33
C ASN A 67 -5.45 17.61 22.89
N SER A 68 -4.46 17.95 22.05
CA SER A 68 -4.72 18.65 20.79
C SER A 68 -5.03 17.75 19.59
N LEU A 69 -4.73 16.45 19.68
CA LEU A 69 -5.01 15.50 18.59
C LEU A 69 -6.51 15.16 18.50
N LYS A 70 -7.03 15.20 17.28
CA LYS A 70 -8.44 14.97 16.94
C LYS A 70 -8.57 13.87 15.91
N LEU A 71 -9.71 13.21 15.90
CA LEU A 71 -10.11 12.26 14.87
C LEU A 71 -11.33 12.79 14.10
N PRO A 72 -11.62 12.26 12.91
CA PRO A 72 -12.90 12.48 12.26
C PRO A 72 -14.10 12.10 13.15
N ASP A 73 -15.28 12.56 12.73
CA ASP A 73 -16.57 12.20 13.34
C ASP A 73 -16.70 12.58 14.83
N ASN A 74 -15.87 13.54 15.31
CA ASN A 74 -15.76 13.95 16.72
C ASN A 74 -15.43 12.80 17.70
N THR A 75 -14.82 11.71 17.20
CA THR A 75 -14.40 10.55 18.03
C THR A 75 -13.51 11.03 19.18
N LYS A 76 -13.87 10.67 20.43
CA LYS A 76 -13.15 11.14 21.62
C LYS A 76 -11.76 10.51 21.68
N VAL A 77 -10.72 11.33 21.71
CA VAL A 77 -9.32 10.88 21.77
C VAL A 77 -8.83 10.87 23.21
N SER A 78 -8.13 9.80 23.60
CA SER A 78 -7.33 9.68 24.83
C SER A 78 -5.86 9.56 24.45
N LEU A 79 -5.01 10.45 24.96
CA LEU A 79 -3.57 10.45 24.68
C LEU A 79 -2.80 9.80 25.82
N ILE A 80 -2.03 8.77 25.49
CA ILE A 80 -1.30 7.92 26.43
C ILE A 80 0.19 7.97 26.05
N LEU A 81 1.08 8.10 27.02
CA LEU A 81 2.52 7.99 26.77
C LEU A 81 2.94 6.52 26.78
N GLU A 82 3.94 6.13 25.99
CA GLU A 82 4.49 4.76 25.99
C GLU A 82 4.78 4.21 27.40
N SER A 83 5.30 5.06 28.29
CA SER A 83 5.59 4.73 29.70
C SER A 83 4.37 4.30 30.51
N GLU A 84 3.19 4.76 30.12
CA GLU A 84 1.89 4.48 30.76
C GLU A 84 1.18 3.28 30.09
N ALA A 85 1.46 3.04 28.79
CA ALA A 85 0.87 1.98 28.00
C ALA A 85 1.35 0.57 28.34
N LYS A 86 2.42 0.43 29.15
CA LYS A 86 3.01 -0.85 29.58
C LYS A 86 2.04 -1.81 30.28
N ASN A 87 0.92 -1.31 30.81
CA ASN A 87 -0.14 -2.11 31.43
C ASN A 87 -1.37 -2.34 30.51
N LEU A 88 -1.39 -1.71 29.33
CA LEU A 88 -2.54 -1.70 28.41
C LEU A 88 -2.29 -2.56 27.16
N VAL A 89 -1.05 -2.61 26.68
CA VAL A 89 -0.65 -3.52 25.60
C VAL A 89 -0.34 -4.87 26.22
N LYS A 90 -1.23 -5.85 26.07
CA LYS A 90 -0.88 -7.25 26.27
C LYS A 90 0.00 -7.68 25.10
N ASP A 91 1.04 -8.47 25.39
CA ASP A 91 1.80 -9.19 24.36
C ASP A 91 0.90 -10.24 23.67
N ASP A 92 0.18 -9.79 22.66
CA ASP A 92 -0.35 -10.60 21.57
C ASP A 92 0.72 -10.57 20.47
N ASP A 93 1.25 -11.75 20.10
CA ASP A 93 2.31 -11.91 19.09
C ASP A 93 1.99 -11.23 17.73
N ASN A 94 0.73 -10.88 17.50
CA ASN A 94 0.22 -10.26 16.28
C ASN A 94 -0.09 -8.76 16.43
N SER A 95 0.22 -8.14 17.56
CA SER A 95 0.13 -6.67 17.75
C SER A 95 1.43 -5.98 17.33
N PHE A 96 1.39 -4.69 17.02
CA PHE A 96 2.56 -3.98 16.51
C PHE A 96 3.54 -3.66 17.65
N ASN A 97 4.76 -4.20 17.57
CA ASN A 97 5.72 -4.11 18.66
C ASN A 97 6.47 -2.76 18.66
N LEU A 98 6.00 -1.84 19.51
CA LEU A 98 6.52 -0.47 19.64
C LEU A 98 8.04 -0.42 19.86
N SER A 99 8.55 -1.24 20.78
CA SER A 99 9.97 -1.26 21.15
C SER A 99 10.85 -1.86 20.05
N LEU A 100 10.38 -2.90 19.34
CA LEU A 100 11.08 -3.45 18.17
C LEU A 100 11.18 -2.42 17.05
N PHE A 101 10.08 -1.71 16.75
CA PHE A 101 10.09 -0.64 15.76
C PHE A 101 11.05 0.49 16.18
N MET A 102 10.94 0.99 17.41
CA MET A 102 11.81 2.04 17.92
C MET A 102 13.28 1.64 17.89
N ASN A 103 13.62 0.39 18.18
CA ASN A 103 14.99 -0.13 18.07
C ASN A 103 15.48 -0.24 16.62
N SER A 104 14.59 -0.52 15.66
CA SER A 104 14.93 -0.60 14.23
C SER A 104 15.15 0.76 13.55
N ILE A 105 14.57 1.84 14.09
CA ILE A 105 14.68 3.20 13.55
C ILE A 105 16.07 3.80 13.85
N ILE A 106 16.76 4.21 12.77
CA ILE A 106 18.08 4.87 12.79
C ILE A 106 18.11 6.21 12.04
N THR A 107 16.95 6.71 11.61
CA THR A 107 16.77 7.94 10.83
C THR A 107 16.94 9.22 11.68
N HIS A 108 17.13 10.34 10.98
CA HIS A 108 17.29 11.68 11.55
C HIS A 108 16.00 12.52 11.53
N ARG A 109 15.08 12.29 10.58
CA ARG A 109 13.84 13.07 10.41
C ARG A 109 12.59 12.19 10.47
N PHE A 110 12.53 11.12 9.66
CA PHE A 110 11.28 10.37 9.45
C PHE A 110 11.10 9.16 10.37
N GLY A 111 9.88 8.93 10.86
CA GLY A 111 9.52 7.75 11.66
C GLY A 111 9.91 7.83 13.16
N ARG A 112 10.47 8.94 13.60
CA ARG A 112 11.04 9.12 14.96
C ARG A 112 10.00 9.44 16.04
N PHE A 113 8.84 9.95 15.65
CA PHE A 113 7.68 10.16 16.51
C PHE A 113 6.56 9.22 16.06
N LEU A 114 6.20 8.26 16.90
CA LEU A 114 5.19 7.24 16.61
C LEU A 114 3.90 7.55 17.37
N ILE A 115 2.79 7.45 16.64
CA ILE A 115 1.43 7.39 17.17
C ILE A 115 0.92 5.98 16.87
N TRP A 116 0.65 5.18 17.89
CA TRP A 116 0.08 3.84 17.69
C TRP A 116 -1.27 3.70 18.37
N SER A 117 -2.12 2.84 17.80
CA SER A 117 -3.34 2.37 18.44
C SER A 117 -3.68 0.97 17.94
N PRO A 118 -4.23 0.05 18.76
CA PRO A 118 -4.61 -1.28 18.30
C PRO A 118 -5.73 -1.26 17.25
N ARG A 119 -6.53 -0.18 17.18
CA ARG A 119 -7.61 -0.04 16.20
C ARG A 119 -7.93 1.42 15.89
N LEU A 120 -7.91 1.79 14.61
CA LEU A 120 -8.29 3.13 14.13
C LEU A 120 -9.33 3.08 13.02
N SER A 121 -9.98 4.22 12.77
CA SER A 121 -10.73 4.41 11.52
C SER A 121 -9.75 4.37 10.33
N SER A 122 -8.77 5.26 10.33
CA SER A 122 -7.74 5.42 9.29
C SER A 122 -6.50 6.11 9.87
N THR A 123 -5.30 5.55 9.69
CA THR A 123 -4.02 6.21 10.04
C THR A 123 -3.84 7.50 9.24
N HIS A 124 -4.33 7.50 7.99
CA HIS A 124 -4.28 8.64 7.08
C HIS A 124 -5.09 9.82 7.61
N ASP A 125 -6.19 9.53 8.30
CA ASP A 125 -7.07 10.54 8.88
C ASP A 125 -6.42 11.16 10.13
N VAL A 126 -5.74 10.35 10.96
CA VAL A 126 -4.96 10.85 12.11
C VAL A 126 -3.89 11.83 11.65
N VAL A 127 -3.13 11.47 10.61
CA VAL A 127 -2.04 12.30 10.10
C VAL A 127 -2.55 13.58 9.44
N SER A 128 -3.54 13.47 8.56
CA SER A 128 -4.06 14.62 7.80
C SER A 128 -4.80 15.65 8.65
N HIS A 129 -5.60 15.22 9.63
CA HIS A 129 -6.37 16.14 10.48
C HIS A 129 -5.50 16.85 11.53
N ASN A 130 -4.37 16.25 11.91
CA ASN A 130 -3.49 16.78 12.96
C ASN A 130 -2.17 17.33 12.43
N PHE A 131 -2.04 17.55 11.11
CA PHE A 131 -0.76 17.91 10.50
C PHE A 131 -0.08 19.13 11.15
N SER A 132 -0.84 20.13 11.62
CA SER A 132 -0.26 21.31 12.30
C SER A 132 0.12 21.10 13.77
N GLU A 133 -0.29 19.99 14.39
CA GLU A 133 0.10 19.61 15.75
C GLU A 133 1.28 18.63 15.73
N LEU A 134 1.41 17.84 14.66
CA LEU A 134 2.43 16.79 14.52
C LEU A 134 3.72 17.33 13.88
N PRO A 135 4.91 16.99 14.41
CA PRO A 135 6.17 17.20 13.69
C PRO A 135 6.13 16.58 12.29
N VAL A 136 6.84 17.19 11.33
CA VAL A 136 7.14 16.55 10.04
C VAL A 136 7.94 15.26 10.29
N GLY A 137 7.59 14.17 9.61
CA GLY A 137 8.14 12.84 9.84
C GLY A 137 7.49 12.04 10.96
N SER A 138 6.44 12.55 11.62
CA SER A 138 5.61 11.76 12.53
C SER A 138 4.88 10.65 11.78
N VAL A 139 4.88 9.44 12.33
CA VAL A 139 4.20 8.26 11.77
C VAL A 139 3.05 7.81 12.67
N CYS A 140 1.90 7.51 12.08
CA CYS A 140 0.79 6.81 12.72
C CYS A 140 0.71 5.37 12.22
N VAL A 141 0.60 4.40 13.12
CA VAL A 141 0.50 2.96 12.83
C VAL A 141 -0.71 2.38 13.56
N THR A 142 -1.36 1.35 13.00
CA THR A 142 -2.39 0.58 13.72
C THR A 142 -2.37 -0.89 13.34
N ASP A 143 -2.92 -1.74 14.21
CA ASP A 143 -3.10 -3.16 13.92
C ASP A 143 -4.34 -3.45 13.07
N ILE A 144 -5.38 -2.60 13.13
CA ILE A 144 -6.62 -2.75 12.35
C ILE A 144 -7.19 -1.37 11.96
N GLN A 145 -7.42 -1.14 10.67
CA GLN A 145 -8.27 -0.05 10.19
C GLN A 145 -9.69 -0.54 9.89
N PHE A 146 -10.71 0.22 10.28
CA PHE A 146 -12.12 -0.09 9.96
C PHE A 146 -12.80 0.91 9.01
N LYS A 147 -12.12 2.01 8.64
CA LYS A 147 -12.48 2.95 7.57
C LYS A 147 -11.24 3.24 6.68
N GLY A 148 -10.42 2.22 6.41
CA GLY A 148 -9.15 2.37 5.69
C GLY A 148 -9.33 2.95 4.28
N ARG A 149 -8.50 3.93 3.90
CA ARG A 149 -8.64 4.65 2.62
C ARG A 149 -7.73 4.11 1.52
N GLY A 150 -8.27 3.96 0.32
CA GLY A 150 -7.54 3.90 -0.94
C GLY A 150 -7.74 5.18 -1.77
N ARG A 151 -7.27 5.16 -3.03
CA ARG A 151 -7.52 6.28 -3.98
C ARG A 151 -9.02 6.42 -4.30
N THR A 152 -9.43 7.66 -4.57
CA THR A 152 -10.81 8.04 -4.98
C THR A 152 -11.86 7.62 -3.95
N LYS A 153 -12.60 6.52 -4.19
CA LYS A 153 -13.64 5.97 -3.30
C LYS A 153 -13.33 4.53 -2.85
N ASN A 154 -12.15 4.01 -3.17
CA ASN A 154 -11.75 2.66 -2.81
C ASN A 154 -11.47 2.57 -1.31
N VAL A 155 -11.85 1.45 -0.69
CA VAL A 155 -11.53 1.12 0.71
C VAL A 155 -10.28 0.23 0.73
N TRP A 156 -9.38 0.45 1.68
CA TRP A 156 -8.27 -0.46 1.96
C TRP A 156 -8.69 -1.49 3.01
N GLU A 157 -9.03 -2.70 2.55
CA GLU A 157 -9.24 -3.83 3.44
C GLU A 157 -7.94 -4.22 4.12
N SER A 158 -8.00 -4.40 5.44
CA SER A 158 -6.80 -4.61 6.26
C SER A 158 -7.06 -5.59 7.41
N PRO A 159 -7.02 -6.90 7.11
CA PRO A 159 -7.01 -7.93 8.15
C PRO A 159 -5.76 -7.83 9.04
N LYS A 160 -5.85 -8.42 10.23
CA LYS A 160 -4.73 -8.52 11.19
C LYS A 160 -3.50 -9.14 10.52
N GLY A 161 -2.32 -8.56 10.75
CA GLY A 161 -1.08 -8.91 10.04
C GLY A 161 -0.74 -7.99 8.86
N CYS A 162 -1.62 -7.07 8.49
CA CYS A 162 -1.29 -5.95 7.60
C CYS A 162 -0.40 -4.93 8.33
N LEU A 163 0.58 -4.36 7.63
CA LEU A 163 1.31 -3.17 8.03
C LEU A 163 0.58 -1.96 7.42
N MET A 164 -0.08 -1.18 8.28
CA MET A 164 -0.76 0.06 7.89
C MET A 164 -0.11 1.22 8.61
N TYR A 165 0.34 2.20 7.85
CA TYR A 165 0.90 3.41 8.42
C TYR A 165 0.64 4.62 7.55
N SER A 166 0.63 5.79 8.17
CA SER A 166 0.70 7.07 7.48
C SER A 166 1.71 7.98 8.15
N PHE A 167 2.33 8.90 7.40
CA PHE A 167 3.27 9.86 7.97
C PHE A 167 3.14 11.26 7.37
N THR A 168 3.57 12.26 8.15
CA THR A 168 3.64 13.67 7.73
C THR A 168 4.89 13.91 6.89
N LEU A 169 4.73 14.59 5.76
CA LEU A 169 5.81 15.07 4.91
C LEU A 169 5.50 16.52 4.47
N GLU A 170 6.51 17.38 4.45
CA GLU A 170 6.37 18.77 3.99
C GLU A 170 7.22 18.98 2.73
N MET A 171 6.67 19.65 1.72
CA MET A 171 7.32 19.95 0.44
C MET A 171 7.00 21.38 0.00
N GLU A 172 7.89 22.04 -0.76
CA GLU A 172 7.68 23.43 -1.20
C GLU A 172 7.30 23.52 -2.69
N ASP A 173 7.90 22.70 -3.56
CA ASP A 173 7.61 22.70 -4.99
C ASP A 173 6.45 21.76 -5.36
N GLY A 174 5.29 22.35 -5.68
CA GLY A 174 4.08 21.62 -6.09
C GLY A 174 4.24 20.81 -7.37
N ARG A 175 5.23 21.10 -8.23
CA ARG A 175 5.47 20.35 -9.48
C ARG A 175 5.97 18.93 -9.21
N VAL A 176 6.69 18.73 -8.12
CA VAL A 176 7.31 17.44 -7.77
C VAL A 176 6.51 16.66 -6.71
N VAL A 177 5.53 17.28 -6.04
CA VAL A 177 4.62 16.60 -5.11
C VAL A 177 3.96 15.33 -5.71
N PRO A 178 3.47 15.29 -6.97
CA PRO A 178 2.92 14.07 -7.55
C PRO A 178 3.92 12.90 -7.65
N LEU A 179 5.21 13.18 -7.74
CA LEU A 179 6.28 12.17 -7.90
C LEU A 179 6.61 11.45 -6.59
N ILE A 180 6.19 11.99 -5.43
CA ILE A 180 6.53 11.41 -4.12
C ILE A 180 6.02 9.98 -3.95
N GLN A 181 4.88 9.63 -4.58
CA GLN A 181 4.34 8.27 -4.54
C GLN A 181 5.30 7.22 -5.12
N TYR A 182 6.16 7.62 -6.07
CA TYR A 182 7.19 6.75 -6.67
C TYR A 182 8.38 6.56 -5.74
N VAL A 183 8.82 7.63 -5.07
CA VAL A 183 9.87 7.60 -4.03
C VAL A 183 9.45 6.71 -2.86
N VAL A 184 8.19 6.83 -2.42
CA VAL A 184 7.60 5.98 -1.37
C VAL A 184 7.51 4.52 -1.85
N SER A 185 7.06 4.28 -3.08
CA SER A 185 6.98 2.92 -3.64
C SER A 185 8.35 2.23 -3.69
N LEU A 186 9.39 2.93 -4.17
CA LEU A 186 10.78 2.46 -4.14
C LEU A 186 11.27 2.17 -2.73
N ALA A 187 11.01 3.06 -1.78
CA ALA A 187 11.42 2.85 -0.40
C ALA A 187 10.79 1.60 0.23
N VAL A 188 9.54 1.25 -0.12
CA VAL A 188 8.91 0.00 0.35
C VAL A 188 9.55 -1.23 -0.30
N THR A 189 9.76 -1.23 -1.62
CA THR A 189 10.35 -2.39 -2.31
C THR A 189 11.78 -2.66 -1.84
N GLU A 190 12.59 -1.62 -1.68
CA GLU A 190 13.96 -1.71 -1.20
C GLU A 190 14.05 -2.01 0.30
N ALA A 191 13.05 -1.66 1.10
CA ALA A 191 12.98 -2.07 2.50
C ALA A 191 12.70 -3.56 2.67
N VAL A 192 11.80 -4.13 1.85
CA VAL A 192 11.53 -5.59 1.88
C VAL A 192 12.78 -6.38 1.51
N LYS A 193 13.51 -5.96 0.45
CA LYS A 193 14.81 -6.55 0.07
C LYS A 193 15.82 -6.46 1.22
N ASP A 194 16.00 -5.28 1.80
CA ASP A 194 16.96 -5.01 2.88
C ASP A 194 16.71 -5.83 4.16
N VAL A 195 15.44 -6.10 4.50
CA VAL A 195 15.09 -7.01 5.61
C VAL A 195 15.34 -8.47 5.24
N CYS A 196 15.13 -8.88 3.98
CA CYS A 196 15.48 -10.23 3.50
C CYS A 196 17.00 -10.44 3.55
N ASP A 197 17.78 -9.49 3.01
CA ASP A 197 19.25 -9.45 3.06
C ASP A 197 19.78 -9.67 4.49
N LYS A 198 19.34 -8.82 5.43
CA LYS A 198 19.80 -8.85 6.83
C LYS A 198 19.46 -10.14 7.57
N LYS A 199 18.48 -10.91 7.07
CA LYS A 199 18.06 -12.21 7.64
C LYS A 199 18.61 -13.40 6.85
N GLY A 200 19.36 -13.19 5.75
CA GLY A 200 19.83 -14.27 4.87
C GLY A 200 18.69 -14.98 4.12
N LEU A 201 17.60 -14.28 3.83
CA LEU A 201 16.39 -14.83 3.20
C LEU A 201 16.40 -14.62 1.68
N PRO A 202 15.72 -15.48 0.90
CA PRO A 202 15.49 -15.23 -0.52
C PRO A 202 14.72 -13.92 -0.71
N TYR A 203 15.09 -13.15 -1.74
CA TYR A 203 14.43 -11.89 -2.04
C TYR A 203 12.98 -12.11 -2.51
N ILE A 204 12.05 -11.43 -1.84
CA ILE A 204 10.69 -11.27 -2.35
C ILE A 204 10.74 -10.13 -3.38
N ASP A 205 10.53 -10.47 -4.65
CA ASP A 205 10.54 -9.49 -5.76
C ASP A 205 9.24 -8.66 -5.77
N VAL A 206 9.16 -7.68 -4.86
CA VAL A 206 8.07 -6.71 -4.82
C VAL A 206 8.23 -5.73 -5.98
N LYS A 207 7.30 -5.79 -6.92
CA LYS A 207 7.23 -4.94 -8.10
C LYS A 207 6.22 -3.79 -7.92
N ILE A 208 6.48 -2.68 -8.62
CA ILE A 208 5.59 -1.52 -8.64
C ILE A 208 4.65 -1.62 -9.85
N LYS A 209 3.33 -1.60 -9.60
CA LYS A 209 2.33 -1.32 -10.62
C LYS A 209 1.98 0.16 -10.53
N TRP A 210 2.28 0.90 -11.59
CA TRP A 210 2.00 2.33 -11.68
C TRP A 210 0.49 2.60 -11.53
N PRO A 211 0.09 3.68 -10.82
CA PRO A 211 0.95 4.70 -10.22
C PRO A 211 1.40 4.42 -8.78
N ASN A 212 0.75 3.49 -8.07
CA ASN A 212 0.80 3.49 -6.60
C ASN A 212 0.57 2.11 -5.93
N ASP A 213 0.57 1.01 -6.69
CA ASP A 213 0.28 -0.32 -6.15
C ASP A 213 1.54 -1.20 -6.12
N LEU A 214 1.63 -2.10 -5.12
CA LEU A 214 2.73 -3.04 -4.95
C LEU A 214 2.25 -4.46 -5.20
N TYR A 215 3.03 -5.24 -5.96
CA TYR A 215 2.67 -6.57 -6.44
C TYR A 215 3.80 -7.58 -6.22
N VAL A 216 3.45 -8.83 -5.96
CA VAL A 216 4.36 -9.99 -5.96
C VAL A 216 3.66 -11.13 -6.69
N ASN A 217 4.34 -11.81 -7.61
CA ASN A 217 3.80 -12.94 -8.40
C ASN A 217 2.44 -12.62 -9.07
N GLY A 218 2.25 -11.39 -9.57
CA GLY A 218 1.01 -10.93 -10.19
C GLY A 218 -0.14 -10.62 -9.20
N LEU A 219 0.04 -10.82 -7.90
CA LEU A 219 -0.95 -10.51 -6.87
C LEU A 219 -0.60 -9.21 -6.14
N LYS A 220 -1.61 -8.38 -5.87
CA LYS A 220 -1.43 -7.12 -5.13
C LYS A 220 -1.10 -7.43 -3.67
N VAL A 221 0.01 -6.89 -3.16
CA VAL A 221 0.43 -6.97 -1.75
C VAL A 221 0.40 -5.63 -1.05
N GLY A 222 0.30 -4.50 -1.75
CA GLY A 222 0.29 -3.19 -1.10
C GLY A 222 -0.24 -2.06 -1.96
N GLY A 223 -0.38 -0.88 -1.36
CA GLY A 223 -0.81 0.35 -2.02
C GLY A 223 -0.36 1.59 -1.25
N ILE A 224 -0.01 2.63 -2.01
CA ILE A 224 0.41 3.95 -1.53
C ILE A 224 -0.73 4.95 -1.78
N LEU A 225 -0.99 5.84 -0.83
CA LEU A 225 -1.94 6.95 -0.93
C LEU A 225 -1.23 8.25 -0.51
N CYS A 226 -0.96 9.14 -1.46
CA CYS A 226 -0.45 10.48 -1.16
C CYS A 226 -1.58 11.50 -1.33
N THR A 227 -1.81 12.34 -0.32
CA THR A 227 -2.73 13.48 -0.40
C THR A 227 -2.06 14.73 0.16
N SER A 228 -2.16 15.86 -0.53
CA SER A 228 -1.55 17.11 -0.12
C SER A 228 -2.59 18.19 0.16
N THR A 229 -2.34 19.03 1.17
CA THR A 229 -3.00 20.34 1.34
C THR A 229 -1.96 21.44 1.22
N TYR A 230 -2.31 22.57 0.62
CA TYR A 230 -1.41 23.72 0.53
C TYR A 230 -1.73 24.72 1.63
N ARG A 231 -0.76 24.99 2.52
CA ARG A 231 -0.91 25.89 3.68
C ARG A 231 0.41 26.59 3.96
N SER A 232 0.38 27.86 4.34
CA SER A 232 1.57 28.63 4.75
C SER A 232 2.74 28.58 3.74
N LYS A 233 2.43 28.62 2.44
CA LYS A 233 3.38 28.48 1.30
C LYS A 233 4.03 27.11 1.13
N LYS A 234 3.51 26.06 1.77
CA LYS A 234 4.02 24.69 1.70
C LYS A 234 2.92 23.67 1.43
N PHE A 235 3.31 22.53 0.91
CA PHE A 235 2.46 21.36 0.71
C PHE A 235 2.63 20.41 1.90
N ASN A 236 1.58 20.31 2.71
CA ASN A 236 1.45 19.35 3.79
C ASN A 236 0.96 18.04 3.17
N VAL A 237 1.89 17.12 2.91
CA VAL A 237 1.65 15.81 2.28
C VAL A 237 1.45 14.76 3.37
N SER A 238 0.25 14.19 3.42
CA SER A 238 -0.02 12.97 4.17
C SER A 238 0.22 11.78 3.25
N VAL A 239 1.20 10.94 3.59
CA VAL A 239 1.51 9.70 2.87
C VAL A 239 0.95 8.54 3.68
N GLY A 240 0.12 7.70 3.09
CA GLY A 240 -0.36 6.44 3.64
C GLY A 240 0.18 5.25 2.84
N VAL A 241 0.48 4.15 3.53
CA VAL A 241 0.92 2.89 2.94
C VAL A 241 0.20 1.74 3.65
N GLY A 242 -0.43 0.87 2.86
CA GLY A 242 -0.89 -0.44 3.28
C GLY A 242 -0.03 -1.53 2.64
N LEU A 243 0.49 -2.45 3.43
CA LEU A 243 1.33 -3.57 2.97
C LEU A 243 0.92 -4.87 3.67
N ASN A 244 0.61 -5.89 2.89
CA ASN A 244 0.22 -7.20 3.39
C ASN A 244 1.46 -7.99 3.80
N VAL A 245 1.79 -7.99 5.09
CA VAL A 245 3.00 -8.66 5.60
C VAL A 245 2.67 -10.09 6.01
N ASP A 246 1.68 -10.29 6.89
CA ASP A 246 1.27 -11.62 7.37
C ASP A 246 -0.22 -11.95 7.15
N ASN A 247 -1.01 -11.02 6.58
CA ASN A 247 -2.42 -11.27 6.23
C ASN A 247 -2.58 -11.91 4.83
N GLY A 248 -2.80 -13.22 4.77
CA GLY A 248 -3.02 -13.96 3.52
C GLY A 248 -4.34 -13.66 2.77
N GLN A 249 -5.04 -12.56 3.09
CA GLN A 249 -6.32 -12.13 2.53
C GLN A 249 -6.36 -10.58 2.42
N PRO A 250 -7.13 -10.01 1.47
CA PRO A 250 -7.98 -10.68 0.48
C PRO A 250 -7.22 -11.24 -0.74
N THR A 251 -5.91 -10.97 -0.87
CA THR A 251 -5.08 -11.35 -2.01
C THR A 251 -3.97 -12.34 -1.62
N THR A 252 -2.87 -11.83 -1.07
CA THR A 252 -1.73 -12.57 -0.53
C THR A 252 -0.88 -11.61 0.33
N CYS A 253 0.14 -12.14 1.00
CA CYS A 253 1.09 -11.38 1.81
C CYS A 253 2.55 -11.82 1.59
N LEU A 254 3.49 -10.98 2.02
CA LEU A 254 4.92 -11.25 1.92
C LEU A 254 5.32 -12.58 2.60
N ASN A 255 4.82 -12.84 3.81
CA ASN A 255 5.14 -14.06 4.54
C ASN A 255 4.53 -15.33 3.92
N ALA A 256 3.41 -15.22 3.18
CA ALA A 256 2.89 -16.36 2.41
C ALA A 256 3.78 -16.69 1.22
N VAL A 257 4.32 -15.67 0.53
CA VAL A 257 5.30 -15.85 -0.55
C VAL A 257 6.61 -16.41 0.00
N LEU A 258 7.12 -15.87 1.11
CA LEU A 258 8.33 -16.33 1.77
C LEU A 258 8.23 -17.80 2.19
N LYS A 259 7.12 -18.22 2.81
CA LYS A 259 6.87 -19.63 3.16
C LYS A 259 6.88 -20.56 1.94
N GLY A 260 6.50 -20.08 0.76
CA GLY A 260 6.60 -20.83 -0.50
C GLY A 260 8.02 -20.96 -1.06
N MET A 261 8.94 -20.06 -0.68
CA MET A 261 10.34 -20.06 -1.11
C MET A 261 11.28 -20.71 -0.09
N ALA A 262 11.01 -20.53 1.20
CA ALA A 262 11.81 -21.03 2.33
C ALA A 262 10.86 -21.38 3.51
N PRO A 263 10.28 -22.59 3.55
CA PRO A 263 9.25 -22.97 4.52
C PRO A 263 9.68 -22.87 6.00
N GLU A 264 10.95 -23.13 6.29
CA GLU A 264 11.53 -23.12 7.65
C GLU A 264 12.09 -21.73 8.06
N SER A 265 11.88 -20.70 7.24
CA SER A 265 12.46 -19.38 7.49
C SER A 265 11.74 -18.56 8.56
N ASN A 266 12.51 -17.73 9.26
CA ASN A 266 11.96 -16.71 10.16
C ASN A 266 11.18 -15.67 9.35
N LEU A 267 9.93 -15.44 9.74
CA LEU A 267 9.02 -14.53 9.04
C LEU A 267 9.47 -13.06 9.14
N LEU A 268 9.08 -12.26 8.15
CA LEU A 268 9.29 -10.82 8.15
C LEU A 268 8.36 -10.16 9.16
N LYS A 269 8.90 -9.26 9.99
CA LYS A 269 8.12 -8.48 10.96
C LYS A 269 7.77 -7.11 10.40
N ARG A 270 6.58 -6.61 10.74
CA ARG A 270 6.03 -5.32 10.25
C ARG A 270 6.89 -4.14 10.71
N GLU A 271 7.43 -4.24 11.91
CA GLU A 271 8.27 -3.28 12.59
C GLU A 271 9.62 -3.13 11.88
N GLU A 272 10.25 -4.26 11.53
CA GLU A 272 11.53 -4.31 10.81
C GLU A 272 11.39 -3.72 9.40
N ILE A 273 10.30 -4.06 8.69
CA ILE A 273 9.97 -3.47 7.39
C ILE A 273 9.74 -1.97 7.52
N LEU A 274 9.01 -1.49 8.54
CA LEU A 274 8.75 -0.06 8.71
C LEU A 274 10.02 0.73 9.06
N GLY A 275 10.91 0.17 9.90
CA GLY A 275 12.22 0.75 10.20
C GLY A 275 13.12 0.85 8.96
N ALA A 276 13.20 -0.24 8.19
CA ALA A 276 13.92 -0.27 6.92
C ALA A 276 13.30 0.70 5.88
N PHE A 277 11.97 0.81 5.82
CA PHE A 277 11.25 1.76 4.98
C PHE A 277 11.69 3.19 5.27
N PHE A 278 11.65 3.64 6.53
CA PHE A 278 12.05 5.01 6.84
C PHE A 278 13.52 5.26 6.53
N HIS A 279 14.40 4.28 6.72
CA HIS A 279 15.82 4.41 6.34
C HIS A 279 16.03 4.55 4.82
N LYS A 280 15.32 3.76 3.99
CA LYS A 280 15.39 3.87 2.52
C LYS A 280 14.70 5.15 2.03
N PHE A 281 13.54 5.48 2.59
CA PHE A 281 12.77 6.68 2.27
C PHE A 281 13.55 7.95 2.57
N GLU A 282 14.22 8.05 3.73
CA GLU A 282 15.02 9.24 4.07
C GLU A 282 16.13 9.51 3.04
N LYS A 283 16.84 8.45 2.62
CA LYS A 283 17.88 8.51 1.59
C LYS A 283 17.33 8.86 0.20
N PHE A 284 16.25 8.20 -0.23
CA PHE A 284 15.65 8.45 -1.53
C PHE A 284 14.96 9.81 -1.59
N PHE A 285 14.40 10.29 -0.49
CA PHE A 285 13.83 11.63 -0.39
C PHE A 285 14.91 12.70 -0.52
N ASP A 286 16.06 12.57 0.16
CA ASP A 286 17.17 13.52 -0.04
C ASP A 286 17.68 13.54 -1.48
N LEU A 287 17.92 12.36 -2.06
CA LEU A 287 18.37 12.25 -3.45
C LEU A 287 17.36 12.83 -4.44
N PHE A 288 16.06 12.62 -4.20
CA PHE A 288 14.96 13.19 -4.99
C PHE A 288 14.86 14.72 -4.86
N MET A 289 15.05 15.27 -3.66
CA MET A 289 14.98 16.72 -3.44
C MET A 289 16.22 17.46 -3.94
N ASP A 290 17.39 16.82 -3.94
CA ASP A 290 18.67 17.36 -4.43
C ASP A 290 18.79 17.27 -5.97
N GLN A 291 18.41 16.12 -6.55
CA GLN A 291 18.74 15.78 -7.95
C GLN A 291 17.51 15.53 -8.84
N GLY A 292 16.30 15.66 -8.28
CA GLY A 292 15.04 15.35 -8.95
C GLY A 292 14.83 13.84 -9.15
N PHE A 293 13.64 13.46 -9.64
CA PHE A 293 13.27 12.04 -9.78
C PHE A 293 14.15 11.25 -10.76
N LYS A 294 14.81 11.92 -11.71
CA LYS A 294 15.71 11.30 -12.69
C LYS A 294 16.83 10.46 -12.04
N SER A 295 17.29 10.86 -10.84
CA SER A 295 18.27 10.11 -10.04
C SER A 295 17.79 8.73 -9.56
N LEU A 296 16.46 8.53 -9.48
CA LEU A 296 15.80 7.29 -9.04
C LEU A 296 15.14 6.52 -10.20
N GLU A 297 15.15 7.08 -11.40
CA GLU A 297 14.35 6.62 -12.55
C GLU A 297 14.76 5.22 -13.03
N GLU A 298 16.06 4.93 -13.15
CA GLU A 298 16.54 3.60 -13.54
C GLU A 298 16.10 2.53 -12.53
N LEU A 299 16.23 2.82 -11.23
CA LEU A 299 15.80 1.92 -10.17
C LEU A 299 14.27 1.71 -10.19
N TYR A 300 13.51 2.75 -10.51
CA TYR A 300 12.05 2.66 -10.69
C TYR A 300 11.68 1.75 -11.86
N TYR A 301 12.27 1.94 -13.05
CA TYR A 301 11.97 1.10 -14.22
C TYR A 301 12.50 -0.33 -14.11
N ARG A 302 13.53 -0.58 -13.31
CA ARG A 302 13.96 -1.95 -12.97
C ARG A 302 13.05 -2.64 -11.95
N THR A 303 12.20 -1.88 -11.26
CA THR A 303 11.33 -2.36 -10.17
C THR A 303 9.85 -2.36 -10.55
N TRP A 304 9.43 -1.66 -11.62
CA TRP A 304 8.04 -1.65 -12.05
C TRP A 304 7.64 -2.87 -12.92
N LEU A 305 6.35 -2.97 -13.27
CA LEU A 305 5.80 -4.03 -14.12
C LEU A 305 5.61 -3.65 -15.61
N HIS A 306 6.05 -2.47 -16.04
CA HIS A 306 5.57 -1.87 -17.30
C HIS A 306 6.60 -1.72 -18.43
N SER A 307 7.84 -2.18 -18.25
CA SER A 307 8.88 -2.10 -19.29
C SER A 307 8.43 -2.78 -20.58
N GLU A 308 8.49 -2.05 -21.69
CA GLU A 308 8.13 -2.53 -23.04
C GLU A 308 6.70 -3.08 -23.16
N GLN A 309 5.81 -2.76 -22.22
CA GLN A 309 4.45 -3.29 -22.22
C GLN A 309 3.65 -2.70 -23.38
N ARG A 310 3.26 -3.54 -24.35
CA ARG A 310 2.24 -3.17 -25.35
C ARG A 310 0.85 -3.17 -24.70
N VAL A 311 0.13 -2.07 -24.86
CA VAL A 311 -1.24 -1.88 -24.38
C VAL A 311 -2.12 -1.24 -25.46
N ILE A 312 -3.43 -1.48 -25.37
CA ILE A 312 -4.44 -0.85 -26.23
C ILE A 312 -5.03 0.34 -25.48
N VAL A 313 -4.93 1.54 -26.06
CA VAL A 313 -5.63 2.74 -25.59
C VAL A 313 -6.96 2.84 -26.34
N GLU A 314 -8.07 2.74 -25.61
CA GLU A 314 -9.42 2.97 -26.14
C GLU A 314 -9.83 4.42 -25.87
N ASP A 315 -10.00 5.18 -26.95
CA ASP A 315 -10.58 6.51 -26.97
C ASP A 315 -12.00 6.45 -27.54
N LYS A 316 -12.93 7.18 -26.91
CA LYS A 316 -14.26 7.41 -27.46
C LYS A 316 -14.31 8.78 -28.12
N VAL A 317 -14.51 8.78 -29.43
CA VAL A 317 -14.73 9.98 -30.25
C VAL A 317 -16.14 9.86 -30.80
N GLU A 318 -17.03 10.74 -30.34
CA GLU A 318 -18.48 10.63 -30.57
C GLU A 318 -18.99 9.24 -30.13
N ASP A 319 -19.64 8.49 -31.03
CA ASP A 319 -20.10 7.11 -30.77
C ASP A 319 -19.11 6.02 -31.22
N GLN A 320 -17.95 6.39 -31.76
CA GLN A 320 -16.93 5.43 -32.21
C GLN A 320 -15.84 5.18 -31.15
N VAL A 321 -15.44 3.91 -31.01
CA VAL A 321 -14.30 3.51 -30.19
C VAL A 321 -13.08 3.38 -31.08
N VAL A 322 -12.12 4.27 -30.92
CA VAL A 322 -10.80 4.21 -31.57
C VAL A 322 -9.86 3.43 -30.65
N GLN A 323 -9.15 2.45 -31.21
CA GLN A 323 -8.19 1.61 -30.49
C GLN A 323 -6.79 1.84 -31.06
N ASN A 324 -5.88 2.38 -30.24
CA ASN A 324 -4.48 2.58 -30.61
C ASN A 324 -3.60 1.62 -29.82
N VAL A 325 -2.75 0.85 -30.51
CA VAL A 325 -1.74 0.01 -29.84
C VAL A 325 -0.50 0.86 -29.56
N VAL A 326 -0.13 0.94 -28.29
CA VAL A 326 1.00 1.74 -27.82
C VAL A 326 1.91 0.91 -26.94
N THR A 327 3.20 1.21 -26.92
CA THR A 327 4.20 0.59 -26.06
C THR A 327 4.55 1.54 -24.93
N ILE A 328 4.46 1.10 -23.68
CA ILE A 328 4.91 1.90 -22.53
C ILE A 328 6.43 2.08 -22.59
N GLN A 329 6.89 3.33 -22.48
CA GLN A 329 8.30 3.72 -22.58
C GLN A 329 8.88 4.24 -21.26
N GLY A 330 8.05 4.75 -20.34
CA GLY A 330 8.54 5.37 -19.11
C GLY A 330 7.49 6.26 -18.45
N LEU A 331 7.97 7.33 -17.81
CA LEU A 331 7.18 8.43 -17.28
C LEU A 331 7.51 9.72 -18.04
N THR A 332 6.54 10.65 -18.10
CA THR A 332 6.81 12.03 -18.48
C THR A 332 7.43 12.81 -17.33
N SER A 333 7.93 14.03 -17.58
CA SER A 333 8.49 14.90 -16.53
C SER A 333 7.48 15.25 -15.43
N SER A 334 6.19 15.20 -15.74
CA SER A 334 5.07 15.38 -14.80
C SER A 334 4.73 14.09 -14.02
N GLY A 335 5.38 12.98 -14.33
CA GLY A 335 5.16 11.67 -13.72
C GLY A 335 3.96 10.89 -14.27
N TYR A 336 3.39 11.28 -15.41
CA TYR A 336 2.35 10.50 -16.09
C TYR A 336 2.97 9.35 -16.89
N LEU A 337 2.21 8.30 -17.18
CA LEU A 337 2.74 7.14 -17.90
C LEU A 337 2.91 7.50 -19.39
N LEU A 338 4.15 7.43 -19.89
CA LEU A 338 4.50 7.71 -21.27
C LEU A 338 4.39 6.44 -22.11
N ALA A 339 3.62 6.51 -23.20
CA ALA A 339 3.55 5.46 -24.20
C ALA A 339 3.76 6.03 -25.62
N VAL A 340 4.19 5.18 -26.54
CA VAL A 340 4.45 5.53 -27.95
C VAL A 340 3.74 4.53 -28.85
N GLY A 341 2.95 5.02 -29.80
CA GLY A 341 2.26 4.21 -30.82
C GLY A 341 3.22 3.64 -31.87
N ASP A 342 2.76 2.63 -32.63
CA ASP A 342 3.52 2.10 -33.77
C ASP A 342 3.73 3.15 -34.90
N ASP A 343 2.98 4.25 -34.85
CA ASP A 343 3.10 5.45 -35.69
C ASP A 343 4.10 6.50 -35.15
N ASN A 344 4.78 6.21 -34.03
CA ASN A 344 5.60 7.11 -33.23
C ASN A 344 4.84 8.28 -32.55
N GLN A 345 3.50 8.27 -32.53
CA GLN A 345 2.75 9.25 -31.76
C GLN A 345 2.96 9.03 -30.26
N MET A 346 3.20 10.12 -29.51
CA MET A 346 3.35 10.07 -28.05
C MET A 346 1.99 10.19 -27.36
N TYR A 347 1.79 9.38 -26.32
CA TYR A 347 0.60 9.32 -25.50
C TYR A 347 0.98 9.55 -24.03
N GLU A 348 0.41 10.58 -23.41
CA GLU A 348 0.50 10.80 -21.95
C GLU A 348 -0.76 10.22 -21.29
N LEU A 349 -0.59 9.24 -20.40
CA LEU A 349 -1.68 8.50 -19.77
C LEU A 349 -1.79 8.88 -18.28
N HIS A 350 -2.89 9.57 -17.93
CA HIS A 350 -3.18 10.02 -16.57
C HIS A 350 -3.84 8.93 -15.70
N PRO A 351 -3.53 8.82 -14.40
CA PRO A 351 -4.01 7.72 -13.56
C PRO A 351 -5.50 7.83 -13.20
N ASP A 352 -5.98 9.06 -12.96
CA ASP A 352 -7.38 9.29 -12.58
C ASP A 352 -8.29 9.44 -13.81
N GLY A 353 -7.75 9.92 -14.93
CA GLY A 353 -8.42 10.02 -16.24
C GLY A 353 -8.45 8.72 -17.06
N ASN A 354 -7.79 7.65 -16.62
CA ASN A 354 -7.84 6.34 -17.28
C ASN A 354 -8.28 5.21 -16.32
N SER A 355 -8.84 4.14 -16.88
CA SER A 355 -8.93 2.82 -16.26
C SER A 355 -7.88 1.91 -16.91
N PHE A 356 -7.05 1.26 -16.10
CA PHE A 356 -5.90 0.48 -16.56
C PHE A 356 -6.03 -0.99 -16.15
N ASP A 357 -6.57 -1.82 -17.04
CA ASP A 357 -6.63 -3.28 -16.89
C ASP A 357 -5.32 -3.92 -17.40
N PHE A 358 -4.30 -3.79 -16.56
CA PHE A 358 -2.93 -4.24 -16.82
C PHE A 358 -2.85 -5.69 -17.31
N PHE A 359 -3.61 -6.61 -16.68
CA PHE A 359 -3.55 -8.04 -17.00
C PHE A 359 -4.20 -8.39 -18.35
N LYS A 360 -4.97 -7.45 -18.93
CA LYS A 360 -5.52 -7.55 -20.29
C LYS A 360 -4.82 -6.60 -21.28
N GLY A 361 -3.78 -5.88 -20.85
CA GLY A 361 -3.10 -4.88 -21.67
C GLY A 361 -4.01 -3.76 -22.16
N LEU A 362 -4.99 -3.33 -21.36
CA LEU A 362 -6.06 -2.42 -21.80
C LEU A 362 -6.09 -1.12 -20.98
N VAL A 363 -6.14 0.01 -21.67
CA VAL A 363 -6.29 1.36 -21.12
C VAL A 363 -7.54 2.00 -21.71
N ARG A 364 -8.42 2.52 -20.86
CA ARG A 364 -9.65 3.23 -21.29
C ARG A 364 -9.65 4.63 -20.71
N ARG A 365 -9.84 5.68 -21.52
CA ARG A 365 -10.14 7.00 -20.95
C ARG A 365 -11.49 6.95 -20.21
N LYS A 366 -11.53 7.52 -19.02
CA LYS A 366 -12.76 7.75 -18.26
C LYS A 366 -13.39 9.03 -18.80
N ILE A 367 -14.68 8.96 -19.10
CA ILE A 367 -15.55 10.10 -19.46
C ILE A 367 -15.94 10.82 -18.17
#